data_AF-A0A819AJW9-F1
#
_entry.id   AF-A0A819AJW9-F1
#
_cell.length_a   1.000
_cell.length_b   1.000
_cell.length_c   1.000
_cell.angle_alpha   90.00
_cell.angle_beta   90.00
_cell.angle_gamma   90.00
#
_symmetry.space_group_name_H-M   'P 1'
#
loop_
_entity.id
_entity.type
_entity.pdbx_description
1 polymer ?
#
loop_
_entity_poly.entity_id
_entity_poly.type
_entity_poly.pdbx_seq_one_letter_code
_entity_poly.pdbx_strand_id
1 'polypeptide(L)'
;MSLRDQRNAVDTYFRSPEYDNALLQASSNQSQKKIESVKNDNEVSDVQLNMGIPSCQIYFNLQKTLKEHLEYIVQDGSYVSGEDFLRFYCKAWIKYQFISRIVDSLLNFINKNWIFRQRAAGVKNIYDINTMALKIWQDMFFKQANHSLTRTCLTLIKDERDGKQIDSSLIREAVQSYASIGFNEADIDSRNSRTTLSLSSSLAIYKDYFEKEFLQETQQYYEFESKNFLENNSFNTYIKKVTQRFQEEENRVQRCLHPTTLQTLKPILEQVLIKNQLDGIYEEAMRLLKDEKIE
;
A
#
# COMPACT_ATOMS: atom_id res chain seq x y z
N MET A 1 -49.01 5.57 -51.77
CA MET A 1 -47.76 5.55 -52.56
C MET A 1 -47.45 4.10 -52.90
N SER A 2 -47.30 3.78 -54.18
CA SER A 2 -47.08 2.40 -54.65
C SER A 2 -45.68 1.93 -54.28
N LEU A 3 -45.47 0.63 -54.05
CA LEU A 3 -44.15 0.02 -53.80
C LEU A 3 -43.16 0.29 -54.96
N ARG A 4 -43.66 0.61 -56.17
CA ARG A 4 -42.85 1.09 -57.29
C ARG A 4 -42.29 2.50 -57.08
N ASP A 5 -43.03 3.38 -56.42
CA ASP A 5 -42.60 4.76 -56.16
C ASP A 5 -41.50 4.81 -55.10
N GLN A 6 -41.55 3.91 -54.12
CA GLN A 6 -40.51 3.78 -53.10
C GLN A 6 -39.21 3.20 -53.68
N ARG A 7 -39.30 2.23 -54.61
CA ARG A 7 -38.10 1.68 -55.30
C ARG A 7 -37.43 2.71 -56.20
N ASN A 8 -38.21 3.47 -56.96
CA ASN A 8 -37.69 4.53 -57.81
C ASN A 8 -37.06 5.67 -56.99
N ALA A 9 -37.63 6.02 -55.83
CA ALA A 9 -37.04 7.05 -54.95
C ALA A 9 -35.67 6.61 -54.39
N VAL A 10 -35.52 5.33 -54.04
CA VAL A 10 -34.25 4.77 -53.55
C VAL A 10 -33.20 4.72 -54.66
N ASP A 11 -33.55 4.25 -55.86
CA ASP A 11 -32.62 4.21 -57.01
C ASP A 11 -32.22 5.61 -57.50
N THR A 12 -33.11 6.60 -57.34
CA THR A 12 -32.81 8.01 -57.66
C THR A 12 -31.87 8.62 -56.62
N TYR A 13 -32.00 8.25 -55.34
CA TYR A 13 -31.10 8.69 -54.28
C TYR A 13 -29.67 8.12 -54.44
N PHE A 14 -29.53 6.84 -54.83
CA PHE A 14 -28.22 6.24 -55.09
C PHE A 14 -27.51 6.79 -56.35
N ARG A 15 -28.23 7.47 -57.24
CA ARG A 15 -27.67 8.17 -58.41
C ARG A 15 -27.61 9.69 -58.22
N SER A 16 -27.95 10.19 -57.04
CA SER A 16 -27.93 11.63 -56.79
C SER A 16 -26.49 12.10 -56.51
N PRO A 17 -26.14 13.34 -56.90
CA PRO A 17 -24.85 13.94 -56.56
C PRO A 17 -24.60 14.03 -55.05
N GLU A 18 -25.67 13.94 -54.25
CA GLU A 18 -25.62 14.00 -52.79
C GLU A 18 -25.09 12.68 -52.20
N TYR A 19 -25.43 11.53 -52.79
CA TYR A 19 -24.89 10.22 -52.38
C TYR A 19 -23.40 10.09 -52.72
N ASP A 20 -23.00 10.53 -53.92
CA ASP A 20 -21.59 10.56 -54.32
C ASP A 20 -20.76 11.52 -53.45
N ASN A 21 -21.32 12.68 -53.08
CA ASN A 21 -20.69 13.58 -52.11
C ASN A 21 -20.59 12.97 -50.72
N ALA A 22 -21.59 12.21 -50.27
CA ALA A 22 -21.53 11.51 -48.98
C ALA A 22 -20.47 10.40 -48.96
N LEU A 23 -20.30 9.67 -50.07
CA LEU A 23 -19.23 8.68 -50.24
C LEU A 23 -17.83 9.31 -50.33
N LEU A 24 -17.70 10.45 -51.00
CA LEU A 24 -16.46 11.23 -51.06
C LEU A 24 -16.10 11.83 -49.70
N GLN A 25 -17.08 12.31 -48.93
CA GLN A 25 -16.90 12.76 -47.55
C GLN A 25 -16.55 11.61 -46.61
N ALA A 26 -17.20 10.44 -46.75
CA ALA A 26 -16.87 9.25 -45.95
C ALA A 26 -15.45 8.73 -46.24
N SER A 27 -15.05 8.72 -47.51
CA SER A 27 -13.70 8.32 -47.95
C SER A 27 -12.63 9.34 -47.53
N SER A 28 -12.97 10.64 -47.56
CA SER A 28 -12.11 11.73 -47.05
C SER A 28 -11.97 11.67 -45.54
N ASN A 29 -13.05 11.37 -44.81
CA ASN A 29 -13.04 11.20 -43.35
C ASN A 29 -12.27 9.94 -42.92
N GLN A 30 -12.35 8.83 -43.67
CA GLN A 30 -11.51 7.65 -43.42
C GLN A 30 -10.03 7.93 -43.72
N SER A 31 -9.74 8.67 -44.79
CA SER A 31 -8.38 9.10 -45.12
C SER A 31 -7.84 10.08 -44.08
N GLN A 32 -8.66 11.01 -43.59
CA GLN A 32 -8.32 11.93 -42.50
C GLN A 32 -8.13 11.21 -41.18
N LYS A 33 -8.97 10.23 -40.80
CA LYS A 33 -8.74 9.40 -39.61
C LYS A 33 -7.46 8.57 -39.68
N LYS A 34 -7.08 8.10 -40.88
CA LYS A 34 -5.82 7.38 -41.11
C LYS A 34 -4.62 8.32 -41.11
N ILE A 35 -4.79 9.57 -41.57
CA ILE A 35 -3.77 10.63 -41.47
C ILE A 35 -3.65 11.14 -40.03
N GLU A 36 -4.74 11.21 -39.26
CA GLU A 36 -4.74 11.56 -37.83
C GLU A 36 -4.18 10.46 -36.95
N SER A 37 -4.40 9.17 -37.27
CA SER A 37 -3.74 8.06 -36.57
C SER A 37 -2.23 8.05 -36.86
N VAL A 38 -1.83 8.29 -38.11
CA VAL A 38 -0.41 8.40 -38.51
C VAL A 38 0.22 9.69 -37.99
N LYS A 39 -0.53 10.79 -37.83
CA LYS A 39 -0.07 12.01 -37.17
C LYS A 39 0.03 11.85 -35.65
N ASN A 40 -0.83 11.09 -34.99
CA ASN A 40 -0.65 10.79 -33.56
C ASN A 40 0.58 9.91 -33.33
N ASP A 41 0.84 8.94 -34.21
CA ASP A 41 2.07 8.14 -34.14
C ASP A 41 3.33 8.95 -34.49
N ASN A 42 3.22 9.91 -35.42
CA ASN A 42 4.33 10.78 -35.84
C ASN A 42 4.55 12.01 -34.93
N GLU A 43 3.53 12.55 -34.28
CA GLU A 43 3.63 13.63 -33.28
C GLU A 43 4.24 13.09 -31.97
N VAL A 44 4.02 11.80 -31.64
CA VAL A 44 4.74 11.12 -30.56
C VAL A 44 6.24 10.98 -30.88
N SER A 45 6.62 10.88 -32.16
CA SER A 45 8.04 10.88 -32.57
C SER A 45 8.66 12.27 -32.75
N ASP A 46 7.90 13.28 -33.20
CA ASP A 46 8.47 14.62 -33.46
C ASP A 46 8.61 15.48 -32.18
N VAL A 47 7.86 15.19 -31.11
CA VAL A 47 8.09 15.82 -29.79
C VAL A 47 9.35 15.27 -29.09
N GLN A 48 9.97 14.21 -29.63
CA GLN A 48 11.22 13.65 -29.10
C GLN A 48 12.47 14.37 -29.62
N LEU A 49 12.39 15.13 -30.71
CA LEU A 49 13.56 15.69 -31.41
C LEU A 49 13.94 17.09 -30.94
N ASN A 50 14.39 17.19 -29.69
CA ASN A 50 15.62 17.91 -29.29
C ASN A 50 15.62 18.14 -27.77
N MET A 51 16.50 17.42 -27.06
CA MET A 51 16.75 17.40 -25.61
C MET A 51 15.95 16.39 -24.73
N GLY A 52 14.96 15.67 -25.30
CA GLY A 52 14.09 14.74 -24.53
C GLY A 52 14.47 13.24 -24.55
N ILE A 53 15.15 12.77 -25.60
CA ILE A 53 15.47 11.34 -25.82
C ILE A 53 16.45 10.78 -24.77
N PRO A 54 17.54 11.46 -24.38
CA PRO A 54 18.47 10.92 -23.38
C PRO A 54 17.81 10.73 -22.02
N SER A 55 17.00 11.70 -21.58
CA SER A 55 16.31 11.65 -20.28
C SER A 55 15.29 10.51 -20.20
N CYS A 56 14.54 10.30 -21.29
CA CYS A 56 13.62 9.18 -21.45
C CYS A 56 14.36 7.83 -21.38
N GLN A 57 15.44 7.70 -22.14
CA GLN A 57 16.24 6.48 -22.16
C GLN A 57 16.87 6.18 -20.80
N ILE A 58 17.37 7.19 -20.10
CA ILE A 58 17.94 7.04 -18.74
C ILE A 58 16.87 6.55 -17.76
N TYR A 59 15.64 7.09 -17.83
CA TYR A 59 14.54 6.65 -16.96
C TYR A 59 14.20 5.18 -17.16
N PHE A 60 13.99 4.74 -18.41
CA PHE A 60 13.66 3.35 -18.71
C PHE A 60 14.82 2.38 -18.46
N ASN A 61 16.06 2.79 -18.74
CA ASN A 61 17.25 2.01 -18.41
C ASN A 61 17.39 1.85 -16.90
N LEU A 62 17.19 2.92 -16.12
CA LEU A 62 17.19 2.86 -14.66
C LEU A 62 16.10 1.92 -14.15
N GLN A 63 14.89 2.02 -14.70
CA GLN A 63 13.79 1.14 -14.36
C GLN A 63 14.17 -0.33 -14.59
N LYS A 64 14.81 -0.63 -15.74
CA LYS A 64 15.28 -1.97 -16.06
C LYS A 64 16.36 -2.46 -15.08
N THR A 65 17.38 -1.66 -14.82
CA THR A 65 18.45 -2.02 -13.87
C THR A 65 17.93 -2.27 -12.46
N LEU A 66 16.96 -1.46 -11.99
CA LEU A 66 16.34 -1.66 -10.68
C LEU A 66 15.56 -2.98 -10.62
N LYS A 67 14.83 -3.33 -11.70
CA LYS A 67 14.12 -4.61 -11.79
C LYS A 67 15.09 -5.79 -11.76
N GLU A 68 16.14 -5.77 -12.58
CA GLU A 68 17.16 -6.81 -12.62
C GLU A 68 17.86 -6.99 -11.26
N HIS A 69 18.17 -5.88 -10.58
CA HIS A 69 18.76 -5.92 -9.24
C HIS A 69 17.81 -6.51 -8.20
N LEU A 70 16.51 -6.19 -8.28
CA LEU A 70 15.51 -6.73 -7.37
C LEU A 70 15.23 -8.21 -7.63
N GLU A 71 15.26 -8.69 -8.87
CA GLU A 71 15.17 -10.12 -9.17
C GLU A 71 16.28 -10.91 -8.49
N TYR A 72 17.51 -10.39 -8.53
CA TYR A 72 18.64 -11.00 -7.83
C TYR A 72 18.41 -11.04 -6.30
N ILE A 73 17.96 -9.94 -5.70
CA ILE A 73 17.70 -9.86 -4.25
C ILE A 73 16.59 -10.83 -3.84
N VAL A 74 15.51 -10.92 -4.62
CA VAL A 74 14.38 -11.82 -4.33
C VAL A 74 14.82 -13.29 -4.43
N GLN A 75 15.65 -13.62 -5.42
CA GLN A 75 16.22 -14.97 -5.54
C GLN A 75 17.10 -15.34 -4.33
N ASP A 76 17.99 -14.45 -3.90
CA ASP A 76 18.82 -14.64 -2.70
C ASP A 76 17.96 -14.83 -1.44
N GLY A 77 16.86 -14.08 -1.33
CA GLY A 77 15.93 -14.16 -0.21
C GLY A 77 15.07 -15.43 -0.17
N SER A 78 14.93 -16.15 -1.29
CA SER A 78 14.06 -17.34 -1.38
C SER A 78 14.50 -18.50 -0.50
N TYR A 79 15.79 -18.56 -0.14
CA TYR A 79 16.37 -19.61 0.69
C TYR A 79 16.28 -19.33 2.19
N VAL A 80 15.85 -18.13 2.58
CA VAL A 80 15.82 -17.68 3.96
C VAL A 80 14.38 -17.67 4.47
N SER A 81 14.14 -18.11 5.70
CA SER A 81 12.80 -18.21 6.29
C SER A 81 12.77 -17.67 7.72
N GLY A 82 11.58 -17.31 8.20
CA GLY A 82 11.37 -16.88 9.59
C GLY A 82 12.03 -15.53 9.91
N GLU A 83 12.68 -15.44 11.07
CA GLU A 83 13.33 -14.21 11.55
C GLU A 83 14.49 -13.77 10.64
N ASP A 84 15.26 -14.73 10.10
CA ASP A 84 16.37 -14.44 9.20
C ASP A 84 15.88 -13.78 7.90
N PHE A 85 14.70 -14.18 7.42
CA PHE A 85 14.07 -13.56 6.25
C PHE A 85 13.66 -12.12 6.55
N LEU A 86 13.10 -11.87 7.73
CA LEU A 86 12.75 -10.52 8.17
C LEU A 86 14.00 -9.63 8.27
N ARG A 87 15.09 -10.14 8.85
CA ARG A 87 16.39 -9.43 8.92
C ARG A 87 16.94 -9.12 7.53
N PHE A 88 16.88 -10.09 6.62
CA PHE A 88 17.28 -9.91 5.23
C PHE A 88 16.44 -8.82 4.54
N TYR A 89 15.12 -8.91 4.65
CA TYR A 89 14.19 -7.95 4.08
C TYR A 89 14.45 -6.53 4.60
N CYS A 90 14.53 -6.34 5.92
CA CYS A 90 14.76 -5.01 6.51
C CYS A 90 16.09 -4.41 6.05
N LYS A 91 17.16 -5.22 5.99
CA LYS A 91 18.47 -4.79 5.50
C LYS A 91 18.43 -4.41 4.02
N ALA A 92 17.76 -5.21 3.19
CA ALA A 92 17.59 -4.93 1.77
C ALA A 92 16.75 -3.66 1.55
N TRP A 93 15.67 -3.49 2.31
CA TRP A 93 14.78 -2.33 2.26
C TRP A 93 15.51 -1.03 2.60
N ILE A 94 16.24 -0.99 3.72
CA ILE A 94 16.99 0.21 4.13
C ILE A 94 18.01 0.61 3.04
N LYS A 95 18.76 -0.36 2.52
CA LYS A 95 19.73 -0.11 1.44
C LYS A 95 19.04 0.40 0.18
N TYR A 96 17.96 -0.25 -0.23
CA TYR A 96 17.22 0.13 -1.42
C TYR A 96 16.60 1.52 -1.30
N GLN A 97 16.01 1.85 -0.16
CA GLN A 97 15.45 3.17 0.11
C GLN A 97 16.54 4.25 0.09
N PHE A 98 17.70 3.96 0.69
CA PHE A 98 18.84 4.88 0.67
C PHE A 98 19.35 5.14 -0.74
N ILE A 99 19.60 4.08 -1.52
CA ILE A 99 20.06 4.18 -2.91
C ILE A 99 19.02 4.92 -3.75
N SER A 100 17.73 4.60 -3.59
CA SER A 100 16.65 5.25 -4.32
C SER A 100 16.59 6.75 -4.07
N ARG A 101 16.83 7.21 -2.83
CA ARG A 101 16.91 8.64 -2.49
C ARG A 101 18.13 9.33 -3.10
N ILE A 102 19.27 8.65 -3.14
CA ILE A 102 20.48 9.18 -3.80
C ILE A 102 20.23 9.31 -5.29
N VAL A 103 19.71 8.27 -5.93
CA VAL A 103 19.44 8.25 -7.37
C VAL A 103 18.41 9.32 -7.73
N ASP A 104 17.36 9.50 -6.92
CA ASP A 104 16.38 10.58 -7.08
C ASP A 104 17.03 11.98 -6.98
N SER A 105 17.98 12.16 -6.05
CA SER A 105 18.72 13.41 -5.90
C SER A 105 19.67 13.68 -7.09
N LEU A 106 20.41 12.66 -7.52
CA LEU A 106 21.34 12.75 -8.66
C LEU A 106 20.61 13.03 -9.98
N LEU A 107 19.45 12.39 -10.16
CA LEU A 107 18.62 12.53 -11.36
C LEU A 107 17.48 13.53 -11.18
N ASN A 108 17.59 14.43 -10.21
CA ASN A 108 16.60 15.49 -9.97
C ASN A 108 16.40 16.38 -11.20
N PHE A 109 17.42 16.50 -12.07
CA PHE A 109 17.29 17.16 -13.37
C PHE A 109 16.22 16.51 -14.26
N ILE A 110 16.16 15.17 -14.29
CA ILE A 110 15.15 14.40 -15.04
C ILE A 110 13.78 14.59 -14.40
N ASN A 111 13.70 14.54 -13.07
CA ASN A 111 12.45 14.81 -12.34
C ASN A 111 11.88 16.20 -12.67
N LYS A 112 12.72 17.24 -12.67
CA LYS A 112 12.30 18.62 -12.94
C LYS A 112 11.98 18.91 -14.40
N ASN A 113 12.75 18.37 -15.34
CA ASN A 113 12.69 18.81 -16.73
C ASN A 113 11.94 17.85 -17.64
N TRP A 114 12.08 16.54 -17.44
CA TRP A 114 11.45 15.54 -18.30
C TRP A 114 10.15 15.01 -17.69
N ILE A 115 10.16 14.59 -16.43
CA ILE A 115 8.97 14.04 -15.77
C ILE A 115 7.87 15.08 -15.65
N PHE A 116 8.22 16.32 -15.32
CA PHE A 116 7.27 17.43 -15.31
C PHE A 116 6.59 17.64 -16.67
N ARG A 117 7.36 17.63 -17.76
CA ARG A 117 6.83 17.79 -19.12
C ARG A 117 5.91 16.63 -19.50
N GLN A 118 6.29 15.41 -19.15
CA GLN A 118 5.49 14.23 -19.46
C GLN A 118 4.18 14.15 -18.66
N ARG A 119 4.18 14.61 -17.39
CA ARG A 119 2.93 14.76 -16.62
C ARG A 119 2.05 15.86 -17.19
N ALA A 120 2.62 17.00 -17.57
CA ALA A 120 1.88 18.08 -18.21
C ALA A 120 1.26 17.66 -19.56
N ALA A 121 1.89 16.70 -20.25
CA ALA A 121 1.37 16.08 -21.46
C ALA A 121 0.27 15.01 -21.21
N GLY A 122 -0.09 14.74 -19.94
CA GLY A 122 -1.16 13.80 -19.58
C GLY A 122 -0.79 12.32 -19.69
N VAL A 123 0.50 11.98 -19.83
CA VAL A 123 0.95 10.59 -19.90
C VAL A 123 0.83 9.94 -18.52
N LYS A 124 -0.14 9.03 -18.37
CA LYS A 124 -0.32 8.21 -17.17
C LYS A 124 0.83 7.20 -17.04
N ASN A 125 1.18 6.80 -15.81
CA ASN A 125 2.27 5.87 -15.45
C ASN A 125 3.72 6.41 -15.41
N ILE A 126 3.95 7.72 -15.50
CA ILE A 126 5.30 8.29 -15.28
C ILE A 126 5.41 8.89 -13.88
N TYR A 127 6.20 8.23 -13.04
CA TYR A 127 6.40 8.59 -11.65
C TYR A 127 7.77 9.23 -11.42
N ASP A 128 7.87 10.08 -10.41
CA ASP A 128 9.16 10.60 -9.93
C ASP A 128 10.06 9.41 -9.58
N ILE A 129 11.38 9.56 -9.76
CA ILE A 129 12.31 8.43 -9.67
C ILE A 129 12.20 7.68 -8.34
N ASN A 130 12.07 8.38 -7.21
CA ASN A 130 11.81 7.75 -5.92
C ASN A 130 10.50 6.94 -5.89
N THR A 131 9.41 7.50 -6.43
CA THR A 131 8.12 6.80 -6.50
C THR A 131 8.12 5.63 -7.46
N MET A 132 8.83 5.74 -8.58
CA MET A 132 9.08 4.62 -9.48
C MET A 132 9.82 3.51 -8.73
N ALA A 133 10.90 3.84 -8.01
CA ALA A 133 11.66 2.85 -7.26
C ALA A 133 10.81 2.15 -6.20
N LEU A 134 9.96 2.88 -5.47
CA LEU A 134 9.02 2.32 -4.51
C LEU A 134 7.98 1.41 -5.16
N LYS A 135 7.45 1.79 -6.34
CA LYS A 135 6.50 0.96 -7.10
C LYS A 135 7.12 -0.36 -7.58
N ILE A 136 8.36 -0.32 -8.08
CA ILE A 136 9.08 -1.54 -8.47
C ILE A 136 9.29 -2.45 -7.25
N TRP A 137 9.70 -1.89 -6.11
CA TRP A 137 9.84 -2.66 -4.86
C TRP A 137 8.51 -3.31 -4.45
N GLN A 138 7.42 -2.54 -4.51
CA GLN A 138 6.08 -3.01 -4.18
C GLN A 138 5.68 -4.20 -5.04
N ASP A 139 5.82 -4.05 -6.35
CA ASP A 139 5.36 -5.02 -7.33
C ASP A 139 6.19 -6.30 -7.33
N MET A 140 7.51 -6.19 -7.16
CA MET A 140 8.41 -7.32 -7.31
C MET A 140 8.69 -8.05 -6.00
N PHE A 141 8.90 -7.33 -4.89
CA PHE A 141 9.31 -7.94 -3.63
C PHE A 141 8.17 -7.97 -2.62
N PHE A 142 7.57 -6.81 -2.33
CA PHE A 142 6.59 -6.70 -1.24
C PHE A 142 5.34 -7.56 -1.46
N LYS A 143 4.76 -7.58 -2.67
CA LYS A 143 3.57 -8.41 -2.97
C LYS A 143 3.79 -9.91 -2.75
N GLN A 144 5.02 -10.39 -2.89
CA GLN A 144 5.36 -11.79 -2.67
C GLN A 144 5.73 -12.06 -1.20
N ALA A 145 6.38 -11.08 -0.55
CA ALA A 145 6.90 -11.21 0.80
C ALA A 145 5.87 -10.88 1.90
N ASN A 146 4.83 -10.08 1.62
CA ASN A 146 3.93 -9.49 2.61
C ASN A 146 3.37 -10.51 3.63
N HIS A 147 2.84 -11.64 3.18
CA HIS A 147 2.23 -12.64 4.05
C HIS A 147 3.28 -13.29 4.96
N SER A 148 4.47 -13.59 4.43
CA SER A 148 5.56 -14.13 5.24
C SER A 148 6.10 -13.09 6.24
N LEU A 149 6.21 -11.83 5.83
CA LEU A 149 6.67 -10.74 6.70
C LEU A 149 5.67 -10.50 7.84
N THR A 150 4.38 -10.36 7.53
CA THR A 150 3.35 -10.15 8.54
C THR A 150 3.35 -11.31 9.53
N ARG A 151 3.32 -12.56 9.05
CA ARG A 151 3.33 -13.75 9.91
C ARG A 151 4.55 -13.82 10.84
N THR A 152 5.76 -13.55 10.32
CA THR A 152 6.97 -13.53 11.15
C THR A 152 6.88 -12.42 12.20
N CYS A 153 6.49 -11.21 11.81
CA CYS A 153 6.31 -10.10 12.75
C CYS A 153 5.29 -10.41 13.85
N LEU A 154 4.16 -11.03 13.51
CA LEU A 154 3.14 -11.42 14.48
C LEU A 154 3.63 -12.52 15.43
N THR A 155 4.38 -13.50 14.90
CA THR A 155 5.02 -14.54 15.72
C THR A 155 6.00 -13.92 16.71
N LEU A 156 6.82 -12.95 16.26
CA LEU A 156 7.71 -12.20 17.14
C LEU A 156 6.92 -11.41 18.19
N ILE A 157 5.84 -10.73 17.83
CA ILE A 157 5.02 -10.01 18.82
C ILE A 157 4.45 -10.97 19.87
N LYS A 158 3.98 -12.15 19.46
CA LYS A 158 3.50 -13.18 20.37
C LYS A 158 4.59 -13.66 21.33
N ASP A 159 5.77 -13.95 20.79
CA ASP A 159 6.93 -14.33 21.58
C ASP A 159 7.34 -13.23 22.59
N GLU A 160 7.20 -11.95 22.25
CA GLU A 160 7.42 -10.84 23.17
C GLU A 160 6.40 -10.84 24.31
N ARG A 161 5.13 -11.14 24.03
CA ARG A 161 4.05 -11.22 25.03
C ARG A 161 4.23 -12.37 26.01
N ASP A 162 4.84 -13.45 25.54
CA ASP A 162 5.25 -14.62 26.33
C ASP A 162 6.54 -14.36 27.15
N GLY A 163 7.14 -13.17 27.01
CA GLY A 163 8.29 -12.72 27.81
C GLY A 163 9.65 -12.99 27.18
N LYS A 164 9.72 -13.41 25.92
CA LYS A 164 10.99 -13.55 25.19
C LYS A 164 11.53 -12.17 24.80
N GLN A 165 12.85 -12.01 24.89
CA GLN A 165 13.53 -10.80 24.43
C GLN A 165 13.64 -10.81 22.90
N ILE A 166 13.16 -9.74 22.27
CA ILE A 166 13.07 -9.64 20.81
C ILE A 166 13.62 -8.31 20.34
N ASP A 167 14.21 -8.35 19.15
CA ASP A 167 14.68 -7.18 18.45
C ASP A 167 13.49 -6.38 17.88
N SER A 168 12.89 -5.50 18.70
CA SER A 168 11.75 -4.66 18.29
C SER A 168 12.07 -3.72 17.13
N SER A 169 13.35 -3.52 16.80
CA SER A 169 13.76 -2.74 15.62
C SER A 169 13.21 -3.39 14.35
N LEU A 170 13.38 -4.71 14.18
CA LEU A 170 12.95 -5.42 12.98
C LEU A 170 11.47 -5.22 12.66
N ILE A 171 10.62 -5.27 13.68
CA ILE A 171 9.17 -5.02 13.53
C ILE A 171 8.95 -3.57 13.11
N ARG A 172 9.62 -2.60 13.76
CA ARG A 172 9.53 -1.19 13.43
C ARG A 172 9.94 -0.91 11.99
N GLU A 173 11.05 -1.49 11.53
CA GLU A 173 11.53 -1.28 10.16
C GLU A 173 10.62 -1.95 9.12
N ALA A 174 10.07 -3.13 9.43
CA ALA A 174 9.06 -3.75 8.59
C ALA A 174 7.82 -2.87 8.50
N VAL A 175 7.24 -2.44 9.62
CA VAL A 175 6.08 -1.54 9.69
C VAL A 175 6.32 -0.23 8.92
N GLN A 176 7.51 0.36 9.07
CA GLN A 176 7.89 1.56 8.32
C GLN A 176 7.91 1.31 6.81
N SER A 177 8.31 0.10 6.38
CA SER A 177 8.22 -0.33 4.98
C SER A 177 6.77 -0.38 4.50
N TYR A 178 5.84 -1.01 5.24
CA TYR A 178 4.40 -1.03 4.89
C TYR A 178 3.83 0.38 4.72
N ALA A 179 4.16 1.30 5.62
CA ALA A 179 3.70 2.69 5.57
C ALA A 179 4.33 3.48 4.40
N SER A 180 5.60 3.24 4.08
CA SER A 180 6.31 3.97 3.02
C SER A 180 5.95 3.48 1.60
N ILE A 181 5.54 2.21 1.48
CA ILE A 181 5.10 1.61 0.22
C ILE A 181 3.67 2.04 -0.14
N GLY A 182 2.84 2.41 0.85
CA GLY A 182 1.54 2.99 0.58
C GLY A 182 1.71 4.34 -0.13
N PHE A 183 1.46 4.39 -1.43
CA PHE A 183 1.25 5.63 -2.15
C PHE A 183 0.01 5.46 -3.03
N ASN A 184 -0.90 6.43 -3.00
CA ASN A 184 -2.04 6.45 -3.90
C ASN A 184 -1.68 7.21 -5.17
N GLU A 185 -1.99 6.64 -6.34
CA GLU A 185 -1.75 7.28 -7.64
C GLU A 185 -2.45 8.64 -7.76
N ALA A 186 -3.59 8.82 -7.08
CA ALA A 186 -4.32 10.08 -7.02
C ALA A 186 -3.60 11.21 -6.26
N ASP A 187 -2.71 10.88 -5.31
CA ASP A 187 -1.91 11.88 -4.57
C ASP A 187 -0.64 12.30 -5.33
N ILE A 188 -0.34 11.68 -6.47
CA ILE A 188 0.84 11.97 -7.28
C ILE A 188 0.57 13.18 -8.20
N ASP A 189 -0.67 13.37 -8.64
CA ASP A 189 -1.08 14.49 -9.48
C ASP A 189 -1.14 15.83 -8.70
N SER A 190 -1.19 15.80 -7.37
CA SER A 190 -1.21 16.99 -6.51
C SER A 190 0.19 17.48 -6.07
N ARG A 191 1.27 16.83 -6.52
CA ARG A 191 2.69 17.11 -6.16
C ARG A 191 3.24 18.49 -6.54
N ASN A 192 2.42 19.41 -7.03
CA ASN A 192 2.77 20.83 -7.09
C ASN A 192 2.88 21.46 -5.69
N SER A 193 2.39 20.79 -4.64
CA SER A 193 2.65 21.19 -3.25
C SER A 193 3.81 20.37 -2.68
N ARG A 194 4.94 21.03 -2.41
CA ARG A 194 6.18 20.47 -1.81
C ARG A 194 6.03 20.01 -0.36
N THR A 195 4.82 19.84 0.13
CA THR A 195 4.53 19.56 1.53
C THR A 195 3.57 18.38 1.62
N THR A 196 4.05 17.34 2.30
CA THR A 196 3.31 16.19 2.83
C THR A 196 2.70 15.25 1.79
N LEU A 197 3.31 14.06 1.61
CA LEU A 197 2.53 12.86 1.24
C LEU A 197 1.26 12.90 2.10
N SER A 198 0.08 12.81 1.48
CA SER A 198 -1.17 12.69 2.25
C SER A 198 -1.06 11.44 3.11
N LEU A 199 -0.79 11.64 4.40
CA LEU A 199 -0.50 10.61 5.39
C LEU A 199 -1.62 9.55 5.39
N SER A 200 -2.85 9.95 5.07
CA SER A 200 -4.04 9.10 5.06
C SER A 200 -4.01 7.98 4.01
N SER A 201 -3.47 8.25 2.82
CA SER A 201 -3.33 7.28 1.74
C SER A 201 -2.16 6.31 1.97
N SER A 202 -1.13 6.78 2.66
CA SER A 202 0.10 6.03 2.90
C SER A 202 -0.10 4.83 3.83
N LEU A 203 -1.14 4.86 4.65
CA LEU A 203 -1.41 3.84 5.64
C LEU A 203 -2.24 2.67 5.09
N ALA A 204 -2.88 2.76 3.93
CA ALA A 204 -3.81 1.72 3.46
C ALA A 204 -3.17 0.32 3.44
N ILE A 205 -1.96 0.21 2.91
CA ILE A 205 -1.21 -1.05 2.87
C ILE A 205 -0.89 -1.56 4.28
N TYR A 206 -0.49 -0.67 5.18
CA TYR A 206 -0.26 -1.04 6.58
C TYR A 206 -1.55 -1.55 7.24
N LYS A 207 -2.67 -0.87 7.02
CA LYS A 207 -3.96 -1.27 7.60
C LYS A 207 -4.44 -2.63 7.09
N ASP A 208 -4.35 -2.82 5.77
CA ASP A 208 -4.89 -3.99 5.09
C ASP A 208 -4.05 -5.26 5.32
N TYR A 209 -2.72 -5.14 5.26
CA TYR A 209 -1.81 -6.30 5.31
C TYR A 209 -1.20 -6.57 6.68
N PHE A 210 -1.23 -5.61 7.61
CA PHE A 210 -0.60 -5.78 8.93
C PHE A 210 -1.58 -5.50 10.07
N GLU A 211 -2.14 -4.29 10.14
CA GLU A 211 -2.95 -3.87 11.30
C GLU A 211 -4.14 -4.80 11.54
N LYS A 212 -4.85 -5.19 10.47
CA LYS A 212 -6.00 -6.08 10.57
C LYS A 212 -5.64 -7.42 11.20
N GLU A 213 -4.58 -8.08 10.74
CA GLU A 213 -4.13 -9.37 11.28
C GLU A 213 -3.59 -9.22 12.70
N PHE A 214 -2.83 -8.15 12.96
CA PHE A 214 -2.34 -7.82 14.31
C PHE A 214 -3.48 -7.66 15.32
N LEU A 215 -4.53 -6.92 14.98
CA LEU A 215 -5.67 -6.72 15.88
C LEU A 215 -6.42 -8.03 16.14
N GLN A 216 -6.58 -8.87 15.11
CA GLN A 216 -7.24 -10.18 15.24
C GLN A 216 -6.45 -11.13 16.15
N GLU A 217 -5.14 -11.27 15.93
CA GLU A 217 -4.31 -12.12 16.79
C GLU A 217 -4.23 -11.58 18.22
N THR A 218 -4.19 -10.26 18.39
CA THR A 218 -4.18 -9.63 19.71
C THR A 218 -5.47 -9.91 20.47
N GLN A 219 -6.62 -9.82 19.79
CA GLN A 219 -7.91 -10.16 20.38
C GLN A 219 -7.91 -11.62 20.87
N GLN A 220 -7.53 -12.56 20.00
CA GLN A 220 -7.50 -13.99 20.33
C GLN A 220 -6.53 -14.32 21.47
N TYR A 221 -5.35 -13.69 21.46
CA TYR A 221 -4.34 -13.87 22.50
C TYR A 221 -4.89 -13.48 23.88
N TYR A 222 -5.50 -12.30 23.99
CA TYR A 222 -6.01 -11.82 25.28
C TYR A 222 -7.32 -12.49 25.70
N GLU A 223 -8.14 -12.98 24.76
CA GLU A 223 -9.31 -13.81 25.08
C GLU A 223 -8.88 -15.15 25.72
N PHE A 224 -7.82 -15.75 25.21
CA PHE A 224 -7.26 -16.97 25.79
C PHE A 224 -6.53 -16.71 27.10
N GLU A 225 -5.69 -15.68 27.17
CA GLU A 225 -4.93 -15.34 28.37
C GLU A 225 -5.85 -14.99 29.53
N SER A 226 -6.90 -14.17 29.30
CA SER A 226 -7.82 -13.75 30.36
C SER A 226 -8.56 -14.94 30.99
N LYS A 227 -9.12 -15.84 30.16
CA LYS A 227 -9.80 -17.05 30.63
C LYS A 227 -8.89 -17.94 31.46
N ASN A 228 -7.73 -18.30 30.90
CA ASN A 228 -6.76 -19.17 31.57
C ASN A 228 -6.22 -18.55 32.88
N PHE A 229 -6.05 -17.23 32.91
CA PHE A 229 -5.58 -16.54 34.11
C PHE A 229 -6.65 -16.52 35.22
N LEU A 230 -7.91 -16.27 34.87
CA LEU A 230 -9.02 -16.24 35.82
C LEU A 230 -9.35 -17.61 36.41
N GLU A 231 -9.09 -18.70 35.70
CA GLU A 231 -9.25 -20.07 36.23
C GLU A 231 -8.34 -20.34 37.45
N ASN A 232 -7.18 -19.68 37.51
CA ASN A 232 -6.13 -20.00 38.48
C ASN A 232 -5.82 -18.87 39.48
N ASN A 233 -6.40 -17.68 39.29
CA ASN A 233 -6.04 -16.49 40.07
C ASN A 233 -7.26 -15.73 40.55
N SER A 234 -7.09 -15.00 41.66
CA SER A 234 -8.13 -14.10 42.16
C SER A 234 -8.34 -12.91 41.21
N PHE A 235 -9.56 -12.41 41.25
CA PHE A 235 -9.99 -11.30 40.42
C PHE A 235 -9.19 -10.00 40.69
N ASN A 236 -8.77 -9.76 41.94
CA ASN A 236 -7.92 -8.61 42.28
C ASN A 236 -6.57 -8.65 41.53
N THR A 237 -5.94 -9.83 41.48
CA THR A 237 -4.69 -10.04 40.73
C THR A 237 -4.92 -9.87 39.23
N TYR A 238 -6.09 -10.29 38.73
CA TYR A 238 -6.48 -10.09 37.33
C TYR A 238 -6.54 -8.59 36.96
N ILE A 239 -7.19 -7.73 37.76
CA ILE A 239 -7.25 -6.28 37.46
C ILE A 239 -5.84 -5.68 37.38
N LYS A 240 -4.94 -6.03 38.30
CA LYS A 240 -3.54 -5.55 38.27
C LYS A 240 -2.84 -5.98 36.98
N LYS A 241 -3.05 -7.24 36.58
CA LYS A 241 -2.49 -7.78 35.33
C LYS A 241 -3.07 -7.07 34.10
N VAL A 242 -4.36 -6.77 34.07
CA VAL A 242 -4.99 -6.01 32.99
C VAL A 242 -4.32 -4.65 32.83
N THR A 243 -4.19 -3.88 33.91
CA THR A 243 -3.51 -2.57 33.87
C THR A 243 -2.09 -2.67 33.32
N GLN A 244 -1.33 -3.69 33.74
CA GLN A 244 0.00 -3.96 33.23
C GLN A 244 -0.02 -4.26 31.71
N ARG A 245 -0.91 -5.15 31.25
CA ARG A 245 -1.03 -5.50 29.82
C ARG A 245 -1.40 -4.29 28.95
N PHE A 246 -2.26 -3.40 29.42
CA PHE A 246 -2.56 -2.15 28.72
C PHE A 246 -1.31 -1.28 28.53
N GLN A 247 -0.51 -1.11 29.58
CA GLN A 247 0.74 -0.35 29.50
C GLN A 247 1.76 -1.01 28.58
N GLU A 248 1.89 -2.33 28.62
CA GLU A 248 2.78 -3.10 27.74
C GLU A 248 2.40 -2.91 26.26
N GLU A 249 1.12 -3.00 25.92
CA GLU A 249 0.63 -2.79 24.55
C GLU A 249 0.79 -1.34 24.08
N GLU A 250 0.51 -0.36 24.94
CA GLU A 250 0.73 1.05 24.61
C GLU A 250 2.21 1.34 24.34
N ASN A 251 3.11 0.81 25.18
CA ASN A 251 4.55 0.92 24.98
C ASN A 251 5.02 0.17 23.72
N ARG A 252 4.40 -0.96 23.36
CA ARG A 252 4.70 -1.68 22.12
C ARG A 252 4.34 -0.86 20.90
N VAL A 253 3.13 -0.29 20.88
CA VAL A 253 2.69 0.56 19.77
C VAL A 253 3.64 1.73 19.58
N GLN A 254 4.07 2.39 20.66
CA GLN A 254 5.02 3.49 20.60
C GLN A 254 6.41 3.08 20.10
N ARG A 255 6.88 1.87 20.43
CA ARG A 255 8.21 1.40 20.04
C ARG A 255 8.28 0.95 18.59
N CYS A 256 7.29 0.21 18.09
CA CYS A 256 7.43 -0.52 16.82
C CYS A 256 6.22 -0.47 15.87
N LEU A 257 5.06 0.07 16.26
CA LEU A 257 3.89 0.14 15.38
C LEU A 257 3.55 1.57 14.97
N HIS A 258 2.62 1.73 14.03
CA HIS A 258 2.15 3.07 13.66
C HIS A 258 1.23 3.65 14.76
N PRO A 259 1.36 4.94 15.15
CA PRO A 259 0.58 5.54 16.24
C PRO A 259 -0.95 5.45 16.07
N THR A 260 -1.43 5.39 14.84
CA THR A 260 -2.88 5.24 14.56
C THR A 260 -3.45 3.94 15.09
N THR A 261 -2.63 2.89 15.23
CA THR A 261 -3.06 1.59 15.74
C THR A 261 -3.44 1.63 17.20
N LEU A 262 -2.97 2.62 17.96
CA LEU A 262 -3.38 2.77 19.34
C LEU A 262 -4.89 3.06 19.46
N GLN A 263 -5.46 3.80 18.51
CA GLN A 263 -6.87 4.21 18.51
C GLN A 263 -7.81 3.02 18.26
N THR A 264 -7.37 2.05 17.46
CA THR A 264 -8.12 0.83 17.13
C THR A 264 -7.86 -0.28 18.14
N LEU A 265 -6.66 -0.35 18.71
CA LEU A 265 -6.27 -1.39 19.67
C LEU A 265 -6.91 -1.21 21.06
N LYS A 266 -6.93 0.02 21.60
CA LYS A 266 -7.51 0.31 22.93
C LYS A 266 -8.94 -0.24 23.11
N PRO A 267 -9.92 0.03 22.23
CA PRO A 267 -11.28 -0.49 22.42
C PRO A 267 -11.36 -2.02 22.32
N ILE A 268 -10.47 -2.67 21.57
CA ILE A 268 -10.40 -4.14 21.49
C ILE A 268 -9.89 -4.71 22.81
N LEU A 269 -8.84 -4.14 23.39
CA LEU A 269 -8.34 -4.56 24.69
C LEU A 269 -9.39 -4.34 25.79
N GLU A 270 -10.09 -3.21 25.79
CA GLU A 270 -11.18 -2.94 26.73
C GLU A 270 -12.31 -3.96 26.60
N GLN A 271 -12.67 -4.32 25.36
CA GLN A 271 -13.70 -5.33 25.12
C GLN A 271 -13.28 -6.70 25.68
N VAL A 272 -12.07 -7.16 25.33
CA VAL A 272 -11.60 -8.50 25.66
C VAL A 272 -11.25 -8.66 27.14
N LEU A 273 -10.54 -7.70 27.72
CA LEU A 273 -10.01 -7.81 29.08
C LEU A 273 -10.99 -7.33 30.14
N ILE A 274 -11.88 -6.38 29.82
CA ILE A 274 -12.79 -5.78 30.81
C ILE A 274 -14.22 -6.21 30.52
N LYS A 275 -14.79 -5.82 29.36
CA LYS A 275 -16.22 -5.99 29.09
C LYS A 275 -16.67 -7.45 29.09
N ASN A 276 -15.89 -8.32 28.47
CA ASN A 276 -16.20 -9.75 28.42
C ASN A 276 -16.12 -10.44 29.80
N GLN A 277 -15.46 -9.81 30.78
CA GLN A 277 -15.31 -10.34 32.14
C GLN A 277 -16.16 -9.59 33.17
N LEU A 278 -16.96 -8.59 32.75
CA LEU A 278 -17.74 -7.71 33.63
C LEU A 278 -18.61 -8.47 34.62
N ASP A 279 -19.29 -9.51 34.18
CA ASP A 279 -20.16 -10.31 35.05
C ASP A 279 -19.37 -10.95 36.20
N GLY A 280 -18.18 -11.48 35.92
CA GLY A 280 -17.27 -11.99 36.95
C GLY A 280 -16.73 -10.87 37.87
N ILE A 281 -16.50 -9.67 37.34
CA ILE A 281 -16.13 -8.49 38.14
C ILE A 281 -17.24 -8.18 39.16
N TYR A 282 -18.49 -8.16 38.71
CA TYR A 282 -19.64 -7.83 39.54
C TYR A 282 -19.87 -8.87 40.64
N GLU A 283 -19.76 -10.15 40.32
CA GLU A 283 -19.90 -11.22 41.31
C GLU A 283 -18.86 -11.14 42.41
N GLU A 284 -17.59 -10.93 42.06
CA GLU A 284 -16.53 -10.78 43.05
C GLU A 284 -16.68 -9.49 43.87
N ALA A 285 -17.01 -8.36 43.24
CA ALA A 285 -17.25 -7.11 43.95
C ALA A 285 -18.40 -7.25 44.97
N MET A 286 -19.47 -7.96 44.59
CA MET A 286 -20.58 -8.27 45.48
C MET A 286 -20.19 -9.22 46.61
N ARG A 287 -19.23 -10.13 46.39
CA ARG A 287 -18.66 -10.97 47.46
C ARG A 287 -17.87 -10.13 48.46
N LEU A 288 -16.94 -9.32 47.98
CA LEU A 288 -16.11 -8.45 48.83
C LEU A 288 -16.95 -7.47 49.66
N LEU A 289 -17.99 -6.87 49.06
CA LEU A 289 -18.91 -5.98 49.78
C LEU A 289 -19.78 -6.68 50.84
N LYS A 290 -20.01 -8.00 50.71
CA LYS A 290 -20.69 -8.78 51.73
C LYS A 290 -19.74 -9.14 52.86
N ASP A 291 -18.49 -9.45 52.55
CA ASP A 291 -17.46 -9.78 53.53
C ASP A 291 -17.08 -8.54 54.38
N GLU A 292 -16.98 -7.34 53.79
CA GLU A 292 -16.75 -6.08 54.53
C GLU A 292 -17.93 -5.67 55.44
N LYS A 293 -19.13 -6.21 55.22
CA LYS A 293 -20.30 -5.96 56.09
C LYS A 293 -20.39 -6.90 57.29
N ILE A 294 -19.46 -7.84 57.43
CA ILE A 294 -19.44 -8.85 58.49
C ILE A 294 -18.43 -8.49 59.62
N GLU A 295 -17.67 -7.41 59.47
CA GLU A 295 -16.92 -6.75 60.57
C GLU A 295 -17.69 -5.57 61.16
#